data_AF-A0A6M8W997-F1
#
_entry.id   AF-A0A6M8W997-F1
#
_cell.length_a   1.000
_cell.length_b   1.000
_cell.length_c   1.000
_cell.angle_alpha   90.00
_cell.angle_beta   90.00
_cell.angle_gamma   90.00
#
_symmetry.space_group_name_H-M   'P 1'
#
loop_
_entity.id
_entity.type
_entity.pdbx_description
1 polymer ?
#
loop_
_entity_poly.entity_id
_entity_poly.type
_entity_poly.pdbx_seq_one_letter_code
_entity_poly.pdbx_strand_id
1 'polypeptide(L)'
;MDEHPTTPAETTPDSPVADSTAPDSPASDSTAPAAAWLDTVRLSSAEVFRHRVVVVIVLRIGGMLCLALSLAPVLSWLFEGIRDGDLFMFSYYLYRLTTAVVLLALGCAGLLLSPRVAAWLVPADAKPLCPGCGFDLAGLSDPRCPECGLVITSSRGVRPVLVQYQSWVRGTTLVLRLVAVVWVVWRLGVALDMLLWTTASGLSYALLYPLMGWSEFMRTLLLTGLVFVPGLLLWRLSVPLARRCVVTGIGSTDHFSSPPS
;
A
#
# COMPACT_ATOMS: atom_id res chain seq x y z
N MET A 1 32.69 77.27 -19.79
CA MET A 1 32.80 77.85 -21.13
C MET A 1 32.33 76.77 -22.08
N ASP A 2 31.02 76.70 -22.30
CA ASP A 2 30.33 77.36 -23.43
C ASP A 2 30.37 76.37 -24.60
N GLU A 3 29.31 75.91 -25.25
CA GLU A 3 27.96 76.44 -25.48
C GLU A 3 27.08 75.28 -26.05
N HIS A 4 25.78 75.30 -25.72
CA HIS A 4 24.68 74.70 -26.51
C HIS A 4 24.49 75.51 -27.82
N PRO A 5 23.50 75.29 -28.73
CA PRO A 5 22.55 74.19 -29.02
C PRO A 5 22.43 73.89 -30.55
N THR A 6 21.58 72.94 -30.98
CA THR A 6 20.51 73.18 -31.98
C THR A 6 19.71 71.91 -32.31
N THR A 7 18.43 71.95 -31.93
CA THR A 7 17.33 71.18 -32.54
C THR A 7 16.96 71.82 -33.88
N PRO A 8 16.33 71.09 -34.82
CA PRO A 8 14.94 71.47 -35.10
C PRO A 8 13.99 70.33 -35.52
N ALA A 9 12.70 70.67 -35.38
CA ALA A 9 11.56 70.33 -36.24
C ALA A 9 10.92 68.92 -36.15
N GLU A 10 10.02 68.80 -35.18
CA GLU A 10 8.57 68.68 -35.39
C GLU A 10 8.06 68.48 -36.84
N THR A 11 7.47 67.32 -37.12
CA THR A 11 6.29 67.22 -38.01
C THR A 11 5.49 65.96 -37.66
N THR A 12 4.40 66.15 -36.94
CA THR A 12 3.27 65.21 -36.88
C THR A 12 2.37 65.48 -38.09
N PRO A 13 1.85 64.44 -38.75
CA PRO A 13 0.39 64.46 -38.90
C PRO A 13 -0.26 63.09 -38.65
N ASP A 14 -1.46 63.21 -38.12
CA ASP A 14 -2.44 62.19 -37.81
C ASP A 14 -2.73 61.22 -38.96
N SER A 15 -2.95 59.95 -38.61
CA SER A 15 -4.07 59.20 -39.19
C SER A 15 -4.50 58.04 -38.28
N PRO A 16 -5.80 57.92 -37.98
CA PRO A 16 -6.36 56.86 -37.18
C PRO A 16 -6.69 55.67 -38.07
N VAL A 17 -6.06 54.52 -37.82
CA VAL A 17 -6.56 53.23 -38.32
C VAL A 17 -6.73 52.33 -37.12
N ALA A 18 -8.00 52.18 -36.75
CA ALA A 18 -8.48 51.06 -35.99
C ALA A 18 -8.15 49.78 -36.75
N ASP A 19 -7.46 48.83 -36.09
CA ASP A 19 -7.95 47.46 -36.11
C ASP A 19 -7.46 46.67 -34.90
N SER A 20 -8.34 46.59 -33.91
CA SER A 20 -8.82 45.34 -33.31
C SER A 20 -8.18 44.06 -33.86
N THR A 21 -7.03 43.68 -33.32
CA THR A 21 -6.65 42.27 -33.17
C THR A 21 -5.74 42.16 -31.96
N ALA A 22 -6.36 42.19 -30.78
CA ALA A 22 -5.75 41.60 -29.61
C ALA A 22 -5.44 40.13 -29.99
N PRO A 23 -4.17 39.68 -29.97
CA PRO A 23 -3.93 38.26 -29.99
C PRO A 23 -4.56 37.72 -28.72
N ASP A 24 -5.63 36.93 -28.88
CA ASP A 24 -6.16 36.07 -27.84
C ASP A 24 -4.96 35.39 -27.20
N SER A 25 -4.59 35.90 -26.02
CA SER A 25 -3.56 35.31 -25.21
C SER A 25 -4.05 33.90 -24.95
N PRO A 26 -3.39 32.84 -25.46
CA PRO A 26 -3.79 31.50 -25.11
C PRO A 26 -3.68 31.45 -23.60
N ALA A 27 -4.84 31.36 -22.94
CA ALA A 27 -4.93 31.20 -21.51
C ALA A 27 -3.91 30.12 -21.16
N SER A 28 -2.90 30.55 -20.43
CA SER A 28 -1.79 29.75 -19.98
C SER A 28 -2.36 28.69 -19.05
N ASP A 29 -2.78 27.58 -19.66
CA ASP A 29 -3.01 26.28 -19.04
C ASP A 29 -1.64 25.79 -18.51
N SER A 30 -1.16 26.51 -17.49
CA SER A 30 0.04 26.25 -16.70
C SER A 30 -0.25 25.20 -15.63
N THR A 31 -1.27 24.36 -15.86
CA THR A 31 -1.69 23.25 -15.00
C THR A 31 -0.82 22.00 -15.16
N ALA A 32 0.35 22.10 -15.78
CA ALA A 32 1.41 21.09 -15.71
C ALA A 32 2.78 21.78 -15.56
N PRO A 33 3.60 21.45 -14.52
CA PRO A 33 3.89 20.10 -14.07
C PRO A 33 3.95 19.99 -12.53
N ALA A 34 2.97 20.53 -11.81
CA ALA A 34 2.94 20.40 -10.35
C ALA A 34 2.94 18.93 -9.85
N ALA A 35 2.63 17.99 -10.74
CA ALA A 35 2.66 16.55 -10.48
C ALA A 35 4.02 15.87 -10.76
N ALA A 36 4.90 16.43 -11.60
CA ALA A 36 6.11 15.73 -12.07
C ALA A 36 7.19 15.59 -10.98
N TRP A 37 7.30 16.57 -10.08
CA TRP A 37 8.23 16.51 -8.93
C TRP A 37 7.74 15.62 -7.78
N LEU A 38 6.48 15.17 -7.79
CA LEU A 38 5.96 14.21 -6.79
C LEU A 38 6.34 12.75 -7.11
N ASP A 39 6.85 12.46 -8.32
CA ASP A 39 7.10 11.07 -8.75
C ASP A 39 8.38 10.45 -8.16
N THR A 40 9.30 11.28 -7.66
CA THR A 40 10.59 10.81 -7.15
C THR A 40 10.88 11.33 -5.74
N VAL A 41 10.51 10.54 -4.74
CA VAL A 41 10.86 10.79 -3.35
C VAL A 41 12.25 10.24 -3.08
N ARG A 42 13.13 11.10 -2.55
CA ARG A 42 14.49 10.77 -2.14
C ARG A 42 14.45 10.19 -0.73
N LEU A 43 14.56 8.87 -0.60
CA LEU A 43 14.61 8.18 0.70
C LEU A 43 16.07 7.89 1.08
N SER A 44 16.39 8.09 2.35
CA SER A 44 17.69 7.68 2.89
C SER A 44 17.78 6.14 2.96
N SER A 45 18.99 5.59 2.82
CA SER A 45 19.22 4.15 2.96
C SER A 45 18.80 3.60 4.34
N ALA A 46 18.92 4.42 5.38
CA ALA A 46 18.47 4.11 6.74
C ALA A 46 16.94 3.96 6.81
N GLU A 47 16.19 4.81 6.11
CA GLU A 47 14.73 4.69 6.04
C GLU A 47 14.31 3.45 5.27
N VAL A 48 14.95 3.14 4.13
CA VAL A 48 14.65 1.91 3.36
C VAL A 48 14.85 0.67 4.24
N PHE A 49 15.92 0.65 5.03
CA PHE A 49 16.17 -0.42 6.01
C PHE A 49 15.08 -0.46 7.09
N ARG A 50 14.72 0.69 7.68
CA ARG A 50 13.67 0.79 8.71
C ARG A 50 12.34 0.27 8.17
N HIS A 51 11.96 0.62 6.94
CA HIS A 51 10.74 0.15 6.30
C HIS A 51 10.75 -1.36 6.06
N ARG A 52 11.86 -1.93 5.59
CA ARG A 52 12.00 -3.40 5.46
C ARG A 52 11.82 -4.10 6.80
N VAL A 53 12.43 -3.57 7.87
CA VAL A 53 12.27 -4.11 9.22
C VAL A 53 10.82 -4.03 9.68
N VAL A 54 10.14 -2.88 9.46
CA VAL A 54 8.71 -2.72 9.79
C VAL A 54 7.85 -3.72 9.03
N VAL A 55 8.05 -3.89 7.72
CA VAL A 55 7.29 -4.87 6.92
C VAL A 55 7.51 -6.30 7.44
N VAL A 56 8.75 -6.67 7.77
CA VAL A 56 9.05 -7.98 8.38
C VAL A 56 8.33 -8.16 9.71
N ILE A 57 8.37 -7.15 10.60
CA ILE A 57 7.69 -7.20 11.89
C ILE A 57 6.18 -7.36 11.70
N VAL A 58 5.57 -6.57 10.82
CA VAL A 58 4.12 -6.64 10.54
C VAL A 58 3.73 -8.02 10.00
N LEU A 59 4.49 -8.56 9.04
CA LEU A 59 4.26 -9.90 8.50
C LEU A 59 4.40 -10.98 9.57
N ARG A 60 5.37 -10.84 10.48
CA ARG A 60 5.55 -11.80 11.59
C ARG A 60 4.43 -11.72 12.61
N ILE A 61 4.00 -10.52 13.00
CA ILE A 61 2.85 -10.33 13.90
C ILE A 61 1.60 -10.93 13.27
N GLY A 62 1.35 -10.67 11.99
CA GLY A 62 0.24 -11.27 11.24
C GLY A 62 0.34 -12.81 11.19
N GLY A 63 1.54 -13.34 10.96
CA GLY A 63 1.80 -14.78 10.98
C GLY A 63 1.53 -15.42 12.34
N MET A 64 2.04 -14.83 13.43
CA MET A 64 1.79 -15.28 14.80
C MET A 64 0.30 -15.22 15.16
N LEU A 65 -0.40 -14.17 14.74
CA LEU A 65 -1.84 -14.06 14.94
C LEU A 65 -2.59 -15.16 14.20
N CYS A 66 -2.22 -15.48 12.96
CA CYS A 66 -2.81 -16.60 12.22
C CYS A 66 -2.57 -17.95 12.90
N LEU A 67 -1.36 -18.18 13.43
CA LEU A 67 -1.06 -19.38 14.22
C LEU A 67 -1.92 -19.44 15.49
N ALA A 68 -2.05 -18.35 16.23
CA ALA A 68 -2.89 -18.30 17.42
C ALA A 68 -4.37 -18.56 17.08
N LEU A 69 -4.87 -17.97 15.98
CA LEU A 69 -6.23 -18.18 15.51
C LEU A 69 -6.48 -19.61 14.99
N SER A 70 -5.44 -20.31 14.50
CA SER A 70 -5.55 -21.70 14.07
C SER A 70 -5.88 -22.67 15.21
N LEU A 71 -5.56 -22.30 16.45
CA LEU A 71 -5.89 -23.10 17.64
C LEU A 71 -7.39 -23.10 17.93
N ALA A 72 -8.11 -22.01 17.65
CA ALA A 72 -9.52 -21.88 17.96
C ALA A 72 -10.41 -22.99 17.33
N PRO A 73 -10.35 -23.27 16.01
CA PRO A 73 -11.12 -24.37 15.43
C PRO A 73 -10.72 -25.75 15.95
N VAL A 74 -9.44 -25.96 16.28
CA VAL A 74 -8.94 -27.22 16.85
C VAL A 74 -9.49 -27.45 18.26
N LEU A 75 -9.44 -26.42 19.11
CA LEU A 75 -9.99 -26.48 20.46
C LEU A 75 -11.50 -26.65 20.42
N SER A 76 -12.20 -25.92 19.54
CA SER A 76 -13.65 -26.06 19.35
C SER A 76 -14.04 -27.48 18.90
N TRP A 77 -13.31 -28.07 17.95
CA TRP A 77 -13.47 -29.47 17.58
C TRP A 77 -13.24 -30.42 18.76
N LEU A 78 -12.14 -30.24 19.50
CA LEU A 78 -11.79 -31.10 20.64
C LEU A 78 -12.85 -31.04 21.75
N PHE A 79 -13.30 -29.84 22.13
CA PHE A 79 -14.30 -29.67 23.19
C PHE A 79 -15.65 -30.24 22.81
N GLU A 80 -16.14 -29.97 21.59
CA GLU A 80 -17.41 -30.55 21.13
C GLU A 80 -17.32 -32.06 20.97
N GLY A 81 -16.26 -32.58 20.33
CA GLY A 81 -16.13 -34.01 20.13
C GLY A 81 -15.97 -34.83 21.42
N ILE A 82 -15.38 -34.24 22.48
CA ILE A 82 -15.36 -34.85 23.82
C ILE A 82 -16.75 -34.79 24.47
N ARG A 83 -17.44 -33.66 24.32
CA ARG A 83 -18.75 -33.42 24.93
C ARG A 83 -19.83 -34.33 24.32
N ASP A 84 -19.81 -34.50 23.00
CA ASP A 84 -20.84 -35.21 22.25
C ASP A 84 -20.45 -36.69 22.00
N GLY A 85 -19.21 -37.07 22.31
CA GLY A 85 -18.71 -38.44 22.19
C GLY A 85 -18.45 -38.89 20.75
N ASP A 86 -18.38 -37.94 19.82
CA ASP A 86 -18.31 -38.15 18.37
C ASP A 86 -17.01 -37.59 17.76
N LEU A 87 -15.92 -37.56 18.54
CA LEU A 87 -14.60 -37.04 18.16
C LEU A 87 -14.11 -37.51 16.77
N PHE A 88 -14.51 -38.70 16.33
CA PHE A 88 -14.09 -39.33 15.07
C PHE A 88 -15.02 -39.09 13.88
N MET A 89 -16.10 -38.30 14.03
CA MET A 89 -16.99 -37.92 12.92
C MET A 89 -16.33 -36.86 12.04
N PHE A 90 -15.30 -37.28 11.29
CA PHE A 90 -14.48 -36.38 10.46
C PHE A 90 -15.28 -35.57 9.45
N SER A 91 -16.38 -36.11 8.90
CA SER A 91 -17.24 -35.37 7.97
C SER A 91 -17.85 -34.12 8.58
N TYR A 92 -18.23 -34.18 9.87
CA TYR A 92 -18.82 -33.07 10.60
C TYR A 92 -17.77 -31.99 10.95
N TYR A 93 -16.53 -32.41 11.23
CA TYR A 93 -15.46 -31.50 11.65
C TYR A 93 -14.47 -31.12 10.55
N LEU A 94 -14.63 -31.65 9.33
CA LEU A 94 -13.68 -31.46 8.23
C LEU A 94 -13.45 -29.97 7.97
N TYR A 95 -14.51 -29.17 7.95
CA TYR A 95 -14.41 -27.72 7.75
C TYR A 95 -13.54 -27.03 8.80
N ARG A 96 -13.67 -27.39 10.08
CA ARG A 96 -12.87 -26.82 11.17
C ARG A 96 -11.41 -27.23 11.05
N LEU A 97 -11.16 -28.49 10.72
CA LEU A 97 -9.80 -28.99 10.49
C LEU A 97 -9.15 -28.29 9.30
N THR A 98 -9.85 -28.17 8.16
CA THR A 98 -9.33 -27.46 6.99
C THR A 98 -9.05 -25.99 7.29
N THR A 99 -9.95 -25.35 8.04
CA THR A 99 -9.81 -23.97 8.52
C THR A 99 -8.54 -23.81 9.37
N ALA A 100 -8.32 -24.73 10.33
CA ALA A 100 -7.12 -24.76 11.15
C ALA A 100 -5.85 -24.92 10.32
N VAL A 101 -5.84 -25.89 9.39
CA VAL A 101 -4.68 -26.17 8.53
C VAL A 101 -4.35 -25.00 7.62
N VAL A 102 -5.35 -24.33 7.04
CA VAL A 102 -5.14 -23.13 6.21
C VAL A 102 -4.55 -21.99 7.03
N LEU A 103 -5.09 -21.72 8.21
CA LEU A 103 -4.56 -20.67 9.10
C LEU A 103 -3.14 -20.99 9.57
N LEU A 104 -2.87 -22.25 9.89
CA LEU A 104 -1.55 -22.73 10.27
C LEU A 104 -0.55 -22.54 9.12
N ALA A 105 -0.91 -22.98 7.91
CA ALA A 105 -0.07 -22.83 6.72
C ALA A 105 0.20 -21.36 6.39
N LEU A 106 -0.81 -20.49 6.46
CA LEU A 106 -0.65 -19.05 6.27
C LEU A 106 0.23 -18.42 7.36
N GLY A 107 0.06 -18.84 8.61
CA GLY A 107 0.90 -18.40 9.74
C GLY A 107 2.36 -18.78 9.54
N CYS A 108 2.63 -20.04 9.21
CA CYS A 108 3.97 -20.54 8.90
C CYS A 108 4.58 -19.83 7.69
N ALA A 109 3.81 -19.68 6.60
CA ALA A 109 4.26 -18.98 5.41
C ALA A 109 4.60 -17.51 5.71
N GLY A 110 3.76 -16.82 6.49
CA GLY A 110 4.01 -15.45 6.93
C GLY A 110 5.31 -15.30 7.72
N LEU A 111 5.63 -16.26 8.59
CA LEU A 111 6.87 -16.26 9.38
C LEU A 111 8.12 -16.60 8.56
N LEU A 112 8.03 -17.59 7.67
CA LEU A 112 9.17 -18.10 6.89
C LEU A 112 9.48 -17.22 5.68
N LEU A 113 8.46 -16.68 5.02
CA LEU A 113 8.60 -15.87 3.82
C LEU A 113 8.70 -14.37 4.12
N SER A 114 8.56 -13.93 5.38
CA SER A 114 8.64 -12.50 5.75
C SER A 114 9.88 -11.78 5.18
N PRO A 115 11.13 -12.31 5.26
CA PRO A 115 12.27 -11.59 4.72
C PRO A 115 12.27 -11.52 3.19
N ARG A 116 11.78 -12.59 2.51
CA ARG A 116 11.68 -12.63 1.05
C ARG A 116 10.63 -11.66 0.53
N VAL A 117 9.44 -11.68 1.14
CA VAL A 117 8.34 -10.77 0.80
C VAL A 117 8.73 -9.32 1.07
N ALA A 118 9.43 -9.03 2.18
CA ALA A 118 9.92 -7.68 2.46
C ALA A 118 10.98 -7.21 1.45
N ALA A 119 11.88 -8.10 1.01
CA ALA A 119 12.85 -7.78 -0.02
C ALA A 119 12.19 -7.49 -1.39
N TRP A 120 11.09 -8.18 -1.68
CA TRP A 120 10.31 -8.02 -2.91
C TRP A 120 9.43 -6.75 -2.88
N LEU A 121 8.81 -6.44 -1.73
CA LEU A 121 7.98 -5.24 -1.55
C LEU A 121 8.80 -3.95 -1.54
N VAL A 122 10.01 -4.01 -0.99
CA VAL A 122 10.93 -2.87 -0.92
C VAL A 122 12.17 -3.25 -1.71
N PRO A 123 12.14 -3.16 -3.06
CA PRO A 123 13.31 -3.43 -3.87
C PRO A 123 14.43 -2.46 -3.44
N ALA A 124 15.57 -3.01 -3.06
CA ALA A 124 16.77 -2.23 -2.73
C ALA A 124 17.73 -2.21 -3.92
N ASP A 125 17.19 -2.19 -5.14
CA ASP A 125 17.97 -2.00 -6.37
C ASP A 125 18.45 -0.55 -6.47
N ALA A 126 19.16 -0.10 -5.44
CA ALA A 126 20.08 1.00 -5.54
C ALA A 126 21.43 0.39 -5.95
N LYS A 127 21.50 -0.14 -7.18
CA LYS A 127 22.80 -0.25 -7.83
C LYS A 127 23.39 1.16 -7.80
N PRO A 128 24.56 1.38 -7.20
CA PRO A 128 25.14 2.71 -7.16
C PRO A 128 25.45 3.11 -8.60
N LEU A 129 24.65 3.97 -9.22
CA LEU A 129 24.90 4.45 -10.58
C LEU A 129 25.74 5.74 -10.52
N CYS A 130 26.67 5.89 -11.46
CA CYS A 130 27.44 7.12 -11.64
C CYS A 130 26.49 8.27 -12.02
N PRO A 131 26.55 9.46 -11.38
CA PRO A 131 25.59 10.53 -11.65
C PRO A 131 25.90 11.27 -12.96
N GLY A 132 27.13 11.15 -13.48
CA GLY A 132 27.55 11.78 -14.72
C GLY A 132 27.09 10.99 -15.93
N CYS A 133 27.33 9.67 -15.94
CA CYS A 133 27.11 8.81 -17.11
C CYS A 133 26.15 7.64 -16.90
N GLY A 134 25.65 7.40 -15.68
CA GLY A 134 24.74 6.28 -15.38
C GLY A 134 25.42 4.90 -15.31
N PHE A 135 26.75 4.81 -15.32
CA PHE A 135 27.47 3.54 -15.20
C PHE A 135 27.22 2.83 -13.86
N ASP A 136 27.10 1.50 -13.86
CA ASP A 136 26.92 0.68 -12.66
C ASP A 136 28.22 0.60 -11.85
N LEU A 137 28.23 1.16 -10.65
CA LEU A 137 29.37 1.17 -9.74
C LEU A 137 29.34 -0.02 -8.76
N ALA A 138 28.41 -0.98 -8.93
CA ALA A 138 28.36 -2.16 -8.09
C ALA A 138 29.68 -2.94 -8.19
N GLY A 139 30.39 -3.07 -7.06
CA GLY A 139 31.65 -3.80 -6.96
C GLY A 139 32.91 -3.02 -7.34
N LEU A 140 32.82 -1.72 -7.62
CA LEU A 140 33.98 -0.89 -7.89
C LEU A 140 34.68 -0.48 -6.58
N SER A 141 35.96 -0.82 -6.42
CA SER A 141 36.78 -0.38 -5.29
C SER A 141 37.37 1.02 -5.47
N ASP A 142 37.42 1.49 -6.71
CA ASP A 142 38.06 2.75 -7.09
C ASP A 142 37.06 3.92 -6.97
N PRO A 143 37.40 5.04 -6.29
CA PRO A 143 36.52 6.20 -6.16
C PRO A 143 36.28 6.98 -7.48
N ARG A 144 36.72 6.48 -8.63
CA ARG A 144 36.51 7.13 -9.94
C ARG A 144 35.63 6.26 -10.83
N CYS A 145 34.69 6.89 -11.52
CA CYS A 145 33.93 6.20 -12.54
C CYS A 145 34.85 5.85 -13.74
N PRO A 146 34.85 4.60 -14.23
CA PRO A 146 35.74 4.17 -15.31
C PRO A 146 35.32 4.75 -16.67
N GLU A 147 34.04 5.07 -16.85
CA GLU A 147 33.50 5.65 -18.10
C GLU A 147 33.76 7.14 -18.20
N CYS A 148 33.38 7.92 -17.19
CA CYS A 148 33.39 9.40 -17.28
C CYS A 148 34.48 10.07 -16.45
N GLY A 149 35.31 9.30 -15.73
CA GLY A 149 36.41 9.82 -14.89
C GLY A 149 35.97 10.63 -13.67
N LEU A 150 34.66 10.74 -13.43
CA LEU A 150 34.11 11.53 -12.31
C LEU A 150 34.56 10.91 -10.99
N VAL A 151 35.25 11.70 -10.16
CA VAL A 151 35.63 11.32 -8.81
C VAL A 151 34.35 11.28 -7.96
N ILE A 152 33.90 10.08 -7.64
CA ILE A 152 32.83 9.82 -6.69
C ILE A 152 33.48 9.97 -5.31
N THR A 153 33.55 11.23 -4.85
CA THR A 153 34.00 11.48 -3.50
C THR A 153 33.07 10.72 -2.56
N SER A 154 33.60 9.74 -1.84
CA SER A 154 33.01 9.13 -0.64
C SER A 154 32.91 10.17 0.49
N SER A 155 32.51 11.39 0.16
CA SER A 155 31.87 12.26 1.12
C SER A 155 30.73 11.47 1.72
N ARG A 156 30.53 11.59 3.04
CA ARG A 156 29.39 11.05 3.78
C ARG A 156 28.04 11.61 3.30
N GLY A 157 27.91 12.01 2.04
CA GLY A 157 26.66 12.25 1.35
C GLY A 157 26.08 10.93 0.88
N VAL A 158 25.35 10.27 1.78
CA VAL A 158 24.43 9.17 1.45
C VAL A 158 23.59 9.64 0.26
N ARG A 159 23.86 9.11 -0.94
CA ARG A 159 23.02 9.45 -2.09
C ARG A 159 21.63 8.90 -1.82
N PRO A 160 20.60 9.75 -1.83
CA PRO A 160 19.25 9.30 -1.58
C PRO A 160 18.86 8.33 -2.70
N VAL A 161 18.36 7.16 -2.29
CA VAL A 161 17.80 6.21 -3.22
C VAL A 161 16.50 6.80 -3.73
N LEU A 162 16.41 7.01 -5.04
CA LEU A 162 15.18 7.44 -5.69
C LEU A 162 14.26 6.22 -5.76
N VAL A 163 13.36 6.10 -4.79
CA VAL A 163 12.31 5.09 -4.85
C VAL A 163 11.14 5.72 -5.59
N GLN A 164 10.71 5.08 -6.67
CA GLN A 164 9.58 5.53 -7.46
C GLN A 164 8.32 5.48 -6.59
N TYR A 165 7.74 6.64 -6.27
CA TYR A 165 6.57 6.76 -5.38
C TYR A 165 5.43 5.81 -5.77
N GLN A 166 5.28 5.63 -7.09
CA GLN A 166 4.26 4.79 -7.70
C GLN A 166 4.37 3.30 -7.33
N SER A 167 5.59 2.76 -7.15
CA SER A 167 5.77 1.34 -6.80
C SER A 167 5.29 1.06 -5.37
N TRP A 168 5.48 2.03 -4.47
CA TRP A 168 5.10 1.93 -3.07
C TRP A 168 3.59 1.99 -2.86
N VAL A 169 2.91 2.92 -3.55
CA VAL A 169 1.44 2.99 -3.55
C VAL A 169 0.84 1.74 -4.19
N ARG A 170 1.43 1.22 -5.27
CA ARG A 170 0.98 -0.03 -5.89
C ARG A 170 1.15 -1.22 -4.94
N GLY A 171 2.30 -1.35 -4.28
CA GLY A 171 2.57 -2.44 -3.34
C GLY A 171 1.61 -2.45 -2.15
N THR A 172 1.45 -1.31 -1.47
CA THR A 172 0.52 -1.16 -0.34
C THR A 172 -0.93 -1.39 -0.75
N THR A 173 -1.35 -0.85 -1.90
CA THR A 173 -2.70 -1.09 -2.45
C THR A 173 -2.92 -2.57 -2.73
N LEU A 174 -1.95 -3.26 -3.33
CA LEU A 174 -2.05 -4.68 -3.64
C LEU A 174 -2.18 -5.51 -2.36
N VAL A 175 -1.38 -5.23 -1.33
CA VAL A 175 -1.50 -5.89 -0.02
C VAL A 175 -2.87 -5.67 0.60
N LEU A 176 -3.36 -4.42 0.67
CA LEU A 176 -4.69 -4.12 1.24
C LEU A 176 -5.81 -4.83 0.48
N ARG A 177 -5.71 -4.89 -0.85
CA ARG A 177 -6.65 -5.62 -1.69
C ARG A 177 -6.61 -7.13 -1.46
N LEU A 178 -5.42 -7.70 -1.32
CA LEU A 178 -5.24 -9.12 -1.06
C LEU A 178 -5.82 -9.48 0.31
N VAL A 179 -5.59 -8.66 1.33
CA VAL A 179 -6.22 -8.80 2.66
C VAL A 179 -7.74 -8.73 2.55
N ALA A 180 -8.28 -7.76 1.80
CA ALA A 180 -9.72 -7.64 1.58
C ALA A 180 -10.30 -8.88 0.88
N VAL A 181 -9.62 -9.42 -0.14
CA VAL A 181 -10.05 -10.64 -0.84
C VAL A 181 -10.02 -11.85 0.08
N VAL A 182 -8.92 -12.06 0.81
CA VAL A 182 -8.81 -13.17 1.76
C VAL A 182 -9.91 -13.08 2.81
N TRP A 183 -10.17 -11.87 3.34
CA TRP A 183 -11.25 -11.62 4.29
C TRP A 183 -12.64 -11.96 3.70
N VAL A 184 -12.94 -11.47 2.50
CA VAL A 184 -14.22 -11.73 1.82
C VAL A 184 -14.39 -13.20 1.51
N VAL A 185 -13.38 -13.88 0.96
CA VAL A 185 -13.43 -15.31 0.61
C VAL A 185 -13.63 -16.16 1.85
N TRP A 186 -12.85 -15.91 2.91
CA TRP A 186 -12.97 -16.60 4.19
C TRP A 186 -14.40 -16.51 4.74
N ARG A 187 -14.98 -15.31 4.67
CA ARG A 187 -16.29 -15.02 5.27
C ARG A 187 -17.45 -15.46 4.39
N LEU A 188 -17.25 -15.48 3.08
CA LEU A 188 -18.15 -16.16 2.15
C LEU A 188 -18.21 -17.66 2.48
N GLY A 189 -17.07 -18.29 2.78
CA GLY A 189 -17.02 -19.69 3.23
C GLY A 189 -17.87 -19.92 4.48
N VAL A 190 -17.67 -19.10 5.52
CA VAL A 190 -18.48 -19.17 6.76
C VAL A 190 -19.97 -18.94 6.48
N ALA A 191 -20.32 -17.99 5.62
CA ALA A 191 -21.70 -17.69 5.28
C ALA A 191 -22.36 -18.83 4.51
N LEU A 192 -21.65 -19.44 3.55
CA LEU A 192 -22.11 -20.59 2.79
C LEU A 192 -22.27 -21.82 3.69
N ASP A 193 -21.35 -22.04 4.63
CA ASP A 193 -21.44 -23.11 5.63
C ASP A 193 -22.68 -22.94 6.52
N MET A 194 -22.91 -21.73 7.02
CA MET A 194 -24.12 -21.42 7.79
C MET A 194 -25.40 -21.53 6.95
N LEU A 195 -25.36 -21.15 5.68
CA LEU A 195 -26.48 -21.32 4.76
C LEU A 195 -26.75 -22.80 4.49
N LEU A 196 -25.71 -23.60 4.30
CA LEU A 196 -25.81 -25.05 4.13
C LEU A 196 -26.39 -25.69 5.39
N TRP A 197 -25.93 -25.29 6.57
CA TRP A 197 -26.44 -25.79 7.84
C TRP A 197 -27.91 -25.42 8.06
N THR A 198 -28.29 -24.17 7.77
CA THR A 198 -29.68 -23.70 7.88
C THR A 198 -30.59 -24.35 6.83
N THR A 199 -30.10 -24.68 5.64
CA THR A 199 -30.91 -25.38 4.63
C THR A 199 -31.03 -26.88 4.92
N ALA A 200 -29.95 -27.53 5.34
CA ALA A 200 -29.92 -28.96 5.63
C ALA A 200 -30.61 -29.32 6.96
N SER A 201 -30.40 -28.51 8.00
CA SER A 201 -30.87 -28.79 9.37
C SER A 201 -31.95 -27.81 9.80
N GLY A 202 -31.83 -26.56 9.36
CA GLY A 202 -32.68 -25.45 9.76
C GLY A 202 -34.06 -25.41 9.11
N LEU A 203 -34.30 -26.05 7.94
CA LEU A 203 -35.65 -26.09 7.37
C LEU A 203 -36.60 -26.89 8.28
N SER A 204 -36.15 -28.05 8.74
CA SER A 204 -36.82 -28.85 9.76
C SER A 204 -36.96 -28.10 11.08
N TYR A 205 -35.89 -27.44 11.55
CA TYR A 205 -35.90 -26.67 12.80
C TYR A 205 -36.77 -25.42 12.76
N ALA A 206 -36.87 -24.73 11.62
CA ALA A 206 -37.68 -23.53 11.44
C ALA A 206 -39.16 -23.86 11.30
N LEU A 207 -39.49 -25.03 10.76
CA LEU A 207 -40.86 -25.54 10.75
C LEU A 207 -41.31 -26.00 12.14
N LEU A 208 -40.41 -26.59 12.93
CA LEU A 208 -40.71 -27.06 14.29
C LEU A 208 -40.62 -25.95 15.37
N TYR A 209 -39.71 -24.99 15.20
CA TYR A 209 -39.40 -23.91 16.14
C TYR A 209 -39.21 -22.56 15.41
N PRO A 210 -40.30 -21.93 14.92
CA PRO A 210 -40.21 -20.80 14.00
C PRO A 210 -39.48 -19.59 14.59
N LEU A 211 -39.76 -19.20 15.83
CA LEU A 211 -39.10 -18.05 16.47
C LEU A 211 -37.59 -18.24 16.60
N MET A 212 -37.16 -19.43 17.04
CA MET A 212 -35.74 -19.72 17.25
C MET A 212 -35.00 -19.86 15.91
N GLY A 213 -35.57 -20.59 14.95
CA GLY A 213 -34.99 -20.77 13.62
C GLY A 213 -34.85 -19.46 12.83
N TRP A 214 -35.89 -18.61 12.83
CA TRP A 214 -35.83 -17.30 12.16
C TRP A 214 -34.83 -16.34 12.83
N SER A 215 -34.68 -16.40 14.16
CA SER A 215 -33.72 -15.56 14.87
C SER A 215 -32.26 -15.92 14.53
N GLU A 216 -31.91 -17.21 14.46
CA GLU A 216 -30.58 -17.67 14.06
C GLU A 216 -30.30 -17.37 12.58
N PHE A 217 -31.30 -17.52 11.71
CA PHE A 217 -31.19 -17.14 10.30
C PHE A 217 -30.90 -15.64 10.13
N MET A 218 -31.66 -14.77 10.79
CA MET A 218 -31.44 -13.32 10.75
C MET A 218 -30.09 -12.94 11.37
N ARG A 219 -29.68 -13.60 12.45
CA ARG A 219 -28.35 -13.39 13.07
C ARG A 219 -27.24 -13.74 12.08
N THR A 220 -27.36 -14.85 11.36
CA THR A 220 -26.39 -15.26 10.33
C THR A 220 -26.33 -14.26 9.18
N LEU A 221 -27.47 -13.81 8.66
CA LEU A 221 -27.52 -12.79 7.60
C LEU A 221 -26.88 -11.48 8.06
N LEU A 222 -27.22 -11.01 9.27
CA LEU A 222 -26.66 -9.79 9.84
C LEU A 222 -25.15 -9.89 10.02
N LEU A 223 -24.65 -11.00 10.60
CA LEU A 223 -23.22 -11.24 10.79
C LEU A 223 -22.49 -11.33 9.44
N THR A 224 -23.12 -11.95 8.43
CA THR A 224 -22.56 -11.99 7.08
C THR A 224 -22.45 -10.58 6.50
N GLY A 225 -23.53 -9.80 6.54
CA GLY A 225 -23.55 -8.42 6.06
C GLY A 225 -22.53 -7.51 6.77
N LEU A 226 -22.48 -7.57 8.10
CA LEU A 226 -21.54 -6.80 8.93
C LEU A 226 -20.08 -7.11 8.62
N VAL A 227 -19.79 -8.26 8.03
CA VAL A 227 -18.43 -8.70 7.74
C VAL A 227 -18.02 -8.46 6.29
N PHE A 228 -18.96 -8.53 5.35
CA PHE A 228 -18.74 -8.17 3.95
C PHE A 228 -18.50 -6.66 3.77
N VAL A 229 -19.23 -5.83 4.52
CA VAL A 229 -19.13 -4.37 4.43
C VAL A 229 -17.71 -3.86 4.73
N PRO A 230 -17.03 -4.27 5.82
CA PRO A 230 -15.62 -3.93 6.06
C PRO A 230 -14.67 -4.38 4.96
N GLY A 231 -14.86 -5.58 4.40
CA GLY A 231 -14.01 -6.08 3.31
C GLY A 231 -14.13 -5.22 2.05
N LEU A 232 -15.36 -4.86 1.66
CA LEU A 232 -15.63 -3.98 0.53
C LEU A 232 -15.17 -2.54 0.79
N LEU A 233 -15.34 -2.03 2.01
CA LEU A 233 -14.82 -0.73 2.41
C LEU A 233 -13.29 -0.72 2.35
N LEU A 234 -12.61 -1.73 2.88
CA LEU A 234 -11.16 -1.85 2.81
C LEU A 234 -10.67 -1.91 1.36
N TRP A 235 -11.37 -2.65 0.50
CA TRP A 235 -11.08 -2.70 -0.93
C TRP A 235 -11.19 -1.32 -1.58
N ARG A 236 -12.29 -0.60 -1.37
CA ARG A 236 -12.51 0.74 -1.94
C ARG A 236 -11.57 1.80 -1.36
N LEU A 237 -11.26 1.70 -0.07
CA LEU A 237 -10.41 2.65 0.65
C LEU A 237 -8.93 2.34 0.53
N SER A 238 -8.54 1.21 -0.07
CA SER A 238 -7.13 0.80 -0.22
C SER A 238 -6.25 1.89 -0.85
N VAL A 239 -6.71 2.52 -1.94
CA VAL A 239 -5.98 3.58 -2.65
C VAL A 239 -5.86 4.88 -1.83
N PRO A 240 -6.95 5.48 -1.30
CA PRO A 240 -6.83 6.70 -0.51
C PRO A 240 -6.06 6.48 0.81
N LEU A 241 -6.19 5.31 1.44
CA LEU A 241 -5.40 4.96 2.61
C LEU A 241 -3.92 4.84 2.28
N ALA A 242 -3.56 4.15 1.19
CA ALA A 242 -2.19 4.06 0.71
C ALA A 242 -1.57 5.45 0.48
N ARG A 243 -2.30 6.36 -0.19
CA ARG A 243 -1.84 7.75 -0.41
C ARG A 243 -1.63 8.50 0.92
N ARG A 244 -2.58 8.42 1.86
CA ARG A 244 -2.48 9.10 3.16
C ARG A 244 -1.30 8.57 3.98
N CYS A 245 -1.11 7.26 4.05
CA CYS A 245 0.01 6.65 4.77
C CYS A 245 1.36 7.16 4.27
N VAL A 246 1.51 7.37 2.96
CA VAL A 246 2.75 7.91 2.39
C VAL A 246 2.93 9.38 2.78
N VAL A 247 1.89 10.20 2.66
CA VAL A 247 1.97 11.64 3.03
C VAL A 247 2.32 11.82 4.50
N THR A 248 1.70 11.06 5.40
CA THR A 248 2.00 11.11 6.84
C THR A 248 3.40 10.61 7.18
N GLY A 249 3.94 9.66 6.39
CA GLY A 249 5.29 9.16 6.57
C GLY A 249 6.36 10.21 6.19
N ILE A 250 6.10 10.99 5.14
CA ILE A 250 7.02 12.02 4.65
C ILE A 250 7.06 13.24 5.60
N GLY A 251 5.89 13.73 6.04
CA GLY A 251 5.79 14.94 6.86
C GLY A 251 6.43 14.86 8.26
N SER A 252 6.74 13.65 8.75
CA SER A 252 7.43 13.47 10.04
C SER A 252 8.94 13.72 9.97
N THR A 253 9.54 13.83 8.78
CA THR A 253 11.00 13.88 8.61
C THR A 253 11.57 15.29 8.46
N ASP A 254 10.73 16.30 8.17
CA ASP A 254 11.17 17.67 7.92
C ASP A 254 11.55 18.48 9.17
N HIS A 255 11.54 17.87 10.37
CA HIS A 255 12.05 18.50 11.59
C HIS A 255 13.55 18.31 11.83
N PHE A 256 14.30 17.72 10.89
CA PHE A 256 15.76 17.74 10.94
C PHE A 256 16.29 19.12 10.54
N SER A 257 16.24 20.02 11.53
CA SER A 257 17.07 21.19 11.75
C SER A 257 18.06 21.53 10.62
N SER A 258 17.77 22.63 9.93
CA SER A 258 18.79 23.47 9.31
C SER A 258 19.97 23.61 10.28
N PRO A 259 21.22 23.33 9.85
CA PRO A 259 22.36 23.50 10.72
C PRO A 259 22.43 24.97 11.18
N PRO A 260 22.70 25.23 12.48
CA PRO A 260 22.94 26.59 12.94
C PRO A 260 24.15 27.15 12.18
N SER A 261 23.94 28.30 11.56
CA SER A 261 24.94 29.10 10.85
C SER A 261 26.09 29.55 11.75
#